data_AF-A0A822Z8A9-F1
#
_entry.id   AF-A0A822Z8A9-F1
#
_cell.length_a   1.000
_cell.length_b   1.000
_cell.length_c   1.000
_cell.angle_alpha   90.00
_cell.angle_beta   90.00
_cell.angle_gamma   90.00
#
_symmetry.space_group_name_H-M   'P 1'
#
loop_
_entity.id
_entity.type
_entity.pdbx_description
1 polymer ?
#
loop_
_entity_poly.entity_id
_entity_poly.type
_entity_poly.pdbx_seq_one_letter_code
_entity_poly.pdbx_strand_id
1 'polypeptide(L)'
;MLYKLQPKGSCYCGVLSSLCMQINSLIDKGQLWRLATSSFLHGNVGHLMVNCYSLNSVGPMMENISGPRRFLAVYFTSAIASSAMSYWFCKAPAVGASGAIFGLVGSFAMFVLRHRNLYGGGNQELQQIANVIALNMMIGILSKGIDNWGHLGGFLGGVATSWLLGPAWKYKSRSNDGKLVFSDSAPIFYLIDRKRAT
;
A
#
# COMPACT_ATOMS: atom_id res chain seq x y z
N MET A 1 8.11 -7.50 -2.51
CA MET A 1 8.02 -8.77 -1.73
C MET A 1 8.10 -8.43 -0.26
N LEU A 2 7.29 -9.03 0.62
CA LEU A 2 7.32 -8.80 2.08
C LEU A 2 7.96 -10.05 2.67
N TYR A 3 9.06 -9.90 3.40
CA TYR A 3 9.94 -11.03 3.69
C TYR A 3 9.66 -11.60 5.09
N LYS A 4 9.22 -12.86 5.14
CA LYS A 4 9.14 -13.66 6.36
C LYS A 4 10.51 -14.18 6.70
N LEU A 5 10.90 -14.00 7.95
CA LEU A 5 12.14 -14.60 8.46
C LEU A 5 11.80 -15.95 9.09
N GLN A 6 12.47 -17.00 8.63
CA GLN A 6 12.34 -18.32 9.24
C GLN A 6 13.11 -18.36 10.57
N PRO A 7 12.61 -19.08 11.59
CA PRO A 7 13.36 -19.37 12.80
C PRO A 7 14.40 -20.46 12.49
N LYS A 8 15.45 -20.10 11.75
CA LYS A 8 16.70 -20.86 11.73
C LYS A 8 17.72 -20.02 12.48
N GLY A 9 18.58 -20.65 13.28
CA GLY A 9 19.54 -20.03 14.22
C GLY A 9 20.60 -19.09 13.62
N SER A 10 20.28 -18.36 12.55
CA SER A 10 21.03 -17.20 12.09
C SER A 10 20.87 -16.09 13.14
N CYS A 11 21.94 -15.81 13.89
CA CYS A 11 22.07 -14.61 14.70
C CYS A 11 21.59 -13.40 13.89
N TYR A 12 20.48 -12.80 14.32
CA TYR A 12 20.01 -11.53 13.81
C TYR A 12 21.06 -10.48 14.19
N CYS A 13 22.02 -10.26 13.30
CA CYS A 13 23.18 -9.41 13.54
C CYS A 13 22.73 -7.94 13.54
N GLY A 14 22.23 -7.45 14.67
CA GLY A 14 21.93 -6.04 14.92
C GLY A 14 20.75 -5.83 15.88
N VAL A 15 21.03 -5.15 17.00
CA VAL A 15 20.04 -4.69 18.00
C VAL A 15 18.91 -3.87 17.36
N LEU A 16 19.19 -3.12 16.28
CA LEU A 16 18.20 -2.33 15.54
C LEU A 16 17.17 -3.20 14.81
N SER A 17 17.59 -4.34 14.25
CA SER A 17 16.70 -5.26 13.54
C SER A 17 15.71 -5.92 14.51
N SER A 18 16.13 -6.27 15.72
CA SER A 18 15.24 -6.85 16.73
C SER A 18 14.30 -5.84 17.37
N LEU A 19 14.60 -4.54 17.35
CA LEU A 19 13.74 -3.47 17.89
C LEU A 19 12.59 -3.07 16.95
N CYS A 20 12.84 -3.08 15.64
CA CYS A 20 11.90 -2.53 14.65
C CYS A 20 11.10 -3.59 13.88
N MET A 21 11.53 -4.85 13.91
CA MET A 21 10.87 -5.96 13.20
C MET A 21 9.48 -6.28 13.76
N GLN A 22 8.58 -6.72 12.88
CA GLN A 22 7.28 -7.22 13.30
C GLN A 22 7.46 -8.58 13.97
N ILE A 23 7.18 -8.65 15.28
CA ILE A 23 7.24 -9.87 16.09
C ILE A 23 5.99 -9.91 16.97
N ASN A 24 5.09 -10.86 16.69
CA ASN A 24 3.76 -10.89 17.31
C ASN A 24 3.83 -10.94 18.84
N SER A 25 4.70 -11.77 19.41
CA SER A 25 4.84 -11.90 20.88
C SER A 25 5.32 -10.62 21.58
N LEU A 26 5.94 -9.68 20.86
CA LEU A 26 6.34 -8.37 21.40
C LEU A 26 5.26 -7.32 21.16
N ILE A 27 4.50 -7.44 20.07
CA ILE A 27 3.29 -6.63 19.83
C ILE A 27 2.26 -6.91 20.92
N ASP A 28 2.08 -8.17 21.30
CA ASP A 28 1.20 -8.59 22.41
C ASP A 28 1.59 -7.95 23.76
N LYS A 29 2.87 -7.59 23.92
CA LYS A 29 3.41 -6.88 25.09
C LYS A 29 3.32 -5.36 24.97
N GLY A 30 2.59 -4.84 23.98
CA GLY A 30 2.35 -3.40 23.79
C GLY A 30 3.35 -2.69 22.88
N GLN A 31 4.26 -3.40 22.19
CA GLN A 31 5.24 -2.77 21.28
C GLN A 31 4.65 -2.42 19.91
N LEU A 32 3.61 -1.58 19.90
CA LEU A 32 2.78 -1.27 18.73
C LEU A 32 3.54 -0.57 17.60
N TRP A 33 4.64 0.13 17.90
CA TRP A 33 5.49 0.77 16.87
C TRP A 33 6.00 -0.24 15.83
N ARG A 34 6.13 -1.53 16.21
CA ARG A 34 6.53 -2.62 15.31
C ARG A 34 5.61 -2.82 14.12
N LEU A 35 4.35 -2.38 14.21
CA LEU A 35 3.41 -2.40 13.09
C LEU A 35 3.76 -1.37 12.01
N ALA A 36 4.51 -0.31 12.37
CA ALA A 36 4.94 0.72 11.43
C ALA A 36 6.43 0.55 11.06
N THR A 37 7.30 0.30 12.05
CA THR A 37 8.75 0.30 11.85
C THR A 37 9.25 -0.88 11.02
N SER A 38 8.51 -1.98 10.98
CA SER A 38 8.83 -3.19 10.21
C SER A 38 8.97 -2.91 8.70
N SER A 39 8.25 -1.91 8.20
CA SER A 39 8.22 -1.55 6.79
C SER A 39 9.50 -0.88 6.30
N PHE A 40 10.34 -0.37 7.21
CA PHE A 40 11.63 0.24 6.86
C PHE A 40 12.77 -0.78 6.86
N LEU A 41 12.58 -1.94 7.49
CA LEU A 41 13.59 -2.99 7.54
C LEU A 41 13.53 -3.89 6.30
N HIS A 42 14.68 -4.44 5.90
CA HIS A 42 14.77 -5.37 4.77
C HIS A 42 15.69 -6.52 5.13
N GLY A 43 15.26 -7.76 4.83
CA GLY A 43 16.02 -8.96 5.19
C GLY A 43 17.35 -9.15 4.45
N ASN A 44 17.56 -8.51 3.29
CA ASN A 44 18.82 -8.50 2.54
C ASN A 44 18.83 -7.39 1.47
N VAL A 45 19.98 -7.15 0.84
CA VAL A 45 20.17 -6.11 -0.17
C VAL A 45 19.30 -6.34 -1.42
N GLY A 46 19.19 -7.59 -1.91
CA GLY A 46 18.33 -7.91 -3.05
C GLY A 46 16.86 -7.57 -2.79
N HIS A 47 16.37 -7.88 -1.60
CA HIS A 47 15.04 -7.55 -1.14
C HIS A 47 14.84 -6.02 -1.07
N LEU A 48 15.81 -5.26 -0.58
CA LEU A 48 15.78 -3.80 -0.61
C LEU A 48 15.72 -3.27 -2.05
N MET A 49 16.59 -3.75 -2.95
CA MET A 49 16.64 -3.31 -4.35
C MET A 49 15.30 -3.54 -5.07
N VAL A 50 14.66 -4.70 -4.88
CA VAL A 50 13.35 -4.98 -5.47
C VAL A 50 12.27 -4.05 -4.94
N ASN A 51 12.29 -3.72 -3.64
CA ASN A 51 11.33 -2.79 -3.05
C ASN A 51 11.56 -1.36 -3.57
N CYS A 52 12.81 -0.90 -3.65
CA CYS A 52 13.14 0.41 -4.20
C CYS A 52 12.73 0.51 -5.68
N TYR A 53 13.03 -0.50 -6.49
CA TYR A 53 12.60 -0.56 -7.88
C TYR A 53 11.07 -0.49 -7.99
N SER A 54 10.37 -1.34 -7.22
CA SER A 54 8.91 -1.39 -7.23
C SER A 54 8.27 -0.07 -6.79
N LEU A 55 8.82 0.55 -5.74
CA LEU A 55 8.37 1.86 -5.25
C LEU A 55 8.64 2.95 -6.29
N ASN A 56 9.78 2.93 -6.97
CA ASN A 56 10.08 3.89 -8.05
C ASN A 56 9.17 3.70 -9.28
N SER A 57 8.70 2.47 -9.54
CA SER A 57 7.77 2.22 -10.64
C SER A 57 6.36 2.75 -10.39
N VAL A 58 5.83 2.64 -9.16
CA VAL A 58 4.43 3.02 -8.85
C VAL A 58 4.32 4.35 -8.11
N GLY A 59 5.33 4.71 -7.32
CA GLY A 59 5.33 5.85 -6.40
C GLY A 59 5.16 7.19 -7.12
N PRO A 60 6.03 7.54 -8.09
CA PRO A 60 5.92 8.80 -8.82
C PRO A 60 4.57 8.98 -9.53
N MET A 61 4.03 7.91 -10.11
CA MET A 61 2.70 7.94 -10.72
C MET A 61 1.61 8.27 -9.69
N MET A 62 1.62 7.58 -8.55
CA MET A 62 0.62 7.78 -7.50
C MET A 62 0.73 9.14 -6.81
N GLU A 63 1.95 9.64 -6.62
CA GLU A 63 2.21 10.98 -6.11
C GLU A 63 1.71 12.06 -7.09
N ASN A 64 1.94 11.89 -8.40
CA ASN A 64 1.42 12.81 -9.42
C ASN A 64 -0.11 12.82 -9.48
N ILE A 65 -0.76 11.66 -9.34
CA ILE A 65 -2.23 11.54 -9.38
C ILE A 65 -2.87 12.11 -8.11
N SER A 66 -2.30 11.80 -6.94
CA SER A 66 -2.96 12.06 -5.65
C SER A 66 -2.41 13.28 -4.91
N GLY A 67 -1.23 13.75 -5.28
CA GLY A 67 -0.43 14.69 -4.52
C GLY A 67 0.33 14.03 -3.36
N PRO A 68 1.39 14.70 -2.84
CA PRO A 68 2.31 14.13 -1.86
C PRO A 68 1.63 13.75 -0.54
N ARG A 69 0.68 14.57 -0.06
CA ARG A 69 0.02 14.33 1.24
C ARG A 69 -0.81 13.04 1.23
N ARG A 70 -1.57 12.80 0.15
CA ARG A 70 -2.40 11.59 0.01
C ARG A 70 -1.54 10.37 -0.28
N PHE A 71 -0.48 10.54 -1.07
CA PHE A 71 0.52 9.50 -1.29
C PHE A 71 1.10 8.99 0.04
N LEU A 72 1.59 9.89 0.89
CA LEU A 72 2.12 9.53 2.21
C LEU A 72 1.06 8.90 3.10
N ALA A 73 -0.16 9.43 3.11
CA ALA A 73 -1.26 8.86 3.87
C ALA A 73 -1.54 7.41 3.47
N VAL A 74 -1.69 7.13 2.16
CA VAL A 74 -1.88 5.77 1.63
C VAL A 74 -0.69 4.88 1.99
N TYR A 75 0.53 5.35 1.80
CA TYR A 75 1.73 4.56 2.05
C TYR A 75 1.80 4.08 3.51
N PHE A 76 1.63 5.01 4.46
CA PHE A 76 1.74 4.69 5.89
C PHE A 76 0.54 3.90 6.43
N THR A 77 -0.69 4.21 6.00
CA THR A 77 -1.85 3.43 6.44
C THR A 77 -1.79 2.01 5.88
N SER A 78 -1.32 1.83 4.64
CA SER A 78 -1.09 0.51 4.05
C SER A 78 0.04 -0.26 4.73
N ALA A 79 1.12 0.40 5.14
CA ALA A 79 2.18 -0.23 5.94
C ALA A 79 1.60 -0.84 7.23
N ILE A 80 0.81 -0.05 7.96
CA ILE A 80 0.20 -0.50 9.21
C ILE A 80 -0.85 -1.59 8.95
N ALA A 81 -1.71 -1.43 7.95
CA ALA A 81 -2.72 -2.43 7.59
C ALA A 81 -2.09 -3.76 7.15
N SER A 82 -0.96 -3.69 6.44
CA SER A 82 -0.15 -4.84 6.06
C SER A 82 0.34 -5.58 7.31
N SER A 83 0.99 -4.88 8.24
CA SER A 83 1.48 -5.49 9.47
C SER A 83 0.35 -5.99 10.38
N ALA A 84 -0.79 -5.31 10.43
CA ALA A 84 -1.95 -5.75 11.21
C ALA A 84 -2.58 -7.04 10.66
N MET A 85 -2.74 -7.15 9.34
CA MET A 85 -3.25 -8.39 8.72
C MET A 85 -2.22 -9.53 8.85
N SER A 86 -0.94 -9.22 8.64
CA SER A 86 0.15 -10.15 8.88
C SER A 86 0.15 -10.67 10.32
N TYR A 87 0.02 -9.79 11.31
CA TYR A 87 -0.04 -10.15 12.73
C TYR A 87 -1.13 -11.18 13.02
N TRP A 88 -2.32 -11.05 12.40
CA TRP A 88 -3.39 -12.02 12.64
C TRP A 88 -3.23 -13.37 11.96
N PHE A 89 -2.71 -13.38 10.73
CA PHE A 89 -2.72 -14.59 9.90
C PHE A 89 -1.33 -15.21 9.70
N CYS A 90 -0.27 -14.55 10.15
CA CYS A 90 1.09 -15.05 10.10
C CYS A 90 1.82 -14.89 11.44
N LYS A 91 2.34 -16.00 11.97
CA LYS A 91 3.12 -16.03 13.22
C LYS A 91 4.61 -15.74 13.01
N ALA A 92 5.09 -15.79 11.77
CA ALA A 92 6.50 -15.58 11.46
C ALA A 92 6.86 -14.10 11.52
N PRO A 93 8.07 -13.73 11.98
CA PRO A 93 8.53 -12.36 11.92
C PRO A 93 8.58 -11.84 10.48
N ALA A 94 8.26 -10.56 10.29
CA ALA A 94 8.16 -9.95 8.97
C ALA A 94 8.87 -8.58 8.90
N VAL A 95 9.44 -8.29 7.72
CA VAL A 95 10.06 -7.00 7.37
C VAL A 95 9.80 -6.66 5.90
N GLY A 96 9.73 -5.38 5.57
CA GLY A 96 9.79 -4.88 4.19
C GLY A 96 8.71 -3.88 3.83
N ALA A 97 9.05 -2.98 2.90
CA ALA A 97 8.16 -1.92 2.43
C ALA A 97 7.00 -2.40 1.54
N SER A 98 7.04 -3.65 1.05
CA SER A 98 6.12 -4.05 -0.02
C SER A 98 4.64 -4.08 0.36
N GLY A 99 4.30 -4.21 1.65
CA GLY A 99 2.91 -4.04 2.09
C GLY A 99 2.37 -2.65 1.73
N ALA A 100 3.17 -1.61 2.00
CA ALA A 100 2.86 -0.24 1.60
C ALA A 100 2.78 -0.09 0.07
N ILE A 101 3.69 -0.74 -0.68
CA ILE A 101 3.71 -0.72 -2.15
C ILE A 101 2.44 -1.39 -2.72
N PHE A 102 2.01 -2.52 -2.17
CA PHE A 102 0.72 -3.14 -2.52
C PHE A 102 -0.45 -2.20 -2.21
N GLY A 103 -0.33 -1.39 -1.15
CA GLY A 103 -1.23 -0.28 -0.86
C GLY A 103 -1.33 0.76 -1.97
N LEU A 104 -0.20 1.18 -2.54
CA LEU A 104 -0.18 2.09 -3.68
C LEU A 104 -0.88 1.48 -4.90
N VAL A 105 -0.68 0.18 -5.15
CA VAL A 105 -1.39 -0.56 -6.20
C VAL A 105 -2.89 -0.60 -5.92
N GLY A 106 -3.32 -0.84 -4.68
CA GLY A 106 -4.73 -0.78 -4.28
C GLY A 106 -5.34 0.61 -4.42
N SER A 107 -4.58 1.65 -4.10
CA SER A 107 -4.99 3.03 -4.31
C SER A 107 -5.15 3.36 -5.79
N PHE A 108 -4.27 2.84 -6.66
CA PHE A 108 -4.39 2.98 -8.10
C PHE A 108 -5.63 2.26 -8.64
N ALA A 109 -5.90 1.04 -8.18
CA ALA A 109 -7.12 0.31 -8.53
C ALA A 109 -8.38 1.12 -8.18
N MET A 110 -8.43 1.73 -6.99
CA MET A 110 -9.54 2.59 -6.60
C MET A 110 -9.66 3.86 -7.43
N PHE A 111 -8.53 4.44 -7.82
CA PHE A 111 -8.52 5.57 -8.73
C PHE A 111 -9.12 5.21 -10.10
N VAL A 112 -8.69 4.10 -10.70
CA VAL A 112 -9.21 3.63 -12.00
C VAL A 112 -10.71 3.30 -11.89
N LEU A 113 -11.13 2.58 -10.84
CA LEU A 113 -12.54 2.26 -10.61
C LEU A 113 -13.41 3.52 -10.52
N ARG A 114 -12.93 4.56 -9.82
CA ARG A 114 -13.65 5.82 -9.66
C ARG A 114 -13.75 6.62 -10.96
N HIS A 115 -12.72 6.57 -11.79
CA HIS A 115 -12.60 7.39 -12.98
C HIS A 115 -12.73 6.59 -14.29
N ARG A 116 -13.28 5.37 -14.25
CA ARG A 116 -13.38 4.46 -15.41
C ARG A 116 -13.99 5.11 -16.66
N ASN A 117 -14.92 6.05 -16.48
CA ASN A 117 -15.58 6.76 -17.56
C ASN A 117 -14.65 7.78 -18.26
N LEU A 118 -13.61 8.27 -17.58
CA LEU A 118 -12.59 9.15 -18.16
C LEU A 118 -11.54 8.38 -18.96
N TYR A 119 -11.33 7.09 -18.64
CA TYR A 119 -10.31 6.23 -19.24
C TYR A 119 -10.89 5.17 -20.20
N GLY A 120 -12.02 5.46 -20.87
CA GLY A 120 -12.59 4.54 -21.86
C GLY A 120 -12.96 3.14 -21.31
N GLY A 121 -13.28 3.04 -20.02
CA GLY A 121 -13.70 1.81 -19.35
C GLY A 121 -12.72 1.29 -18.29
N GLY A 122 -11.44 1.65 -18.34
CA GLY A 122 -10.43 1.28 -17.32
C GLY A 122 -10.14 -0.23 -17.19
N ASN A 123 -10.69 -1.06 -18.09
CA ASN A 123 -10.62 -2.52 -17.99
C ASN A 123 -9.20 -3.05 -18.23
N GLN A 124 -8.43 -2.44 -19.14
CA GLN A 124 -7.07 -2.87 -19.44
C GLN A 124 -6.13 -2.60 -18.26
N GLU A 125 -6.23 -1.42 -17.64
CA GLU A 125 -5.45 -1.02 -16.48
C GLU A 125 -5.79 -1.91 -15.28
N LEU A 126 -7.08 -2.17 -15.02
CA LEU A 126 -7.50 -3.09 -13.96
C LEU A 126 -7.01 -4.51 -14.21
N GLN A 127 -6.98 -4.97 -15.47
CA GLN A 127 -6.44 -6.29 -15.83
C GLN A 127 -4.93 -6.35 -15.61
N GLN A 128 -4.18 -5.30 -15.96
CA GLN A 128 -2.74 -5.23 -15.68
C GLN A 128 -2.46 -5.23 -14.17
N ILE A 129 -3.22 -4.45 -13.39
CA ILE A 129 -3.15 -4.45 -11.93
C ILE A 129 -3.44 -5.85 -11.38
N ALA A 130 -4.52 -6.49 -11.85
CA ALA A 130 -4.90 -7.83 -11.44
C ALA A 130 -3.80 -8.86 -11.76
N ASN A 131 -3.17 -8.78 -12.94
CA ASN A 131 -2.07 -9.64 -13.33
C ASN A 131 -0.84 -9.45 -12.42
N VAL A 132 -0.48 -8.20 -12.10
CA VAL A 132 0.64 -7.90 -11.18
C VAL A 132 0.36 -8.46 -9.79
N ILE A 133 -0.85 -8.27 -9.26
CA ILE A 133 -1.25 -8.81 -7.96
C ILE A 133 -1.23 -10.34 -7.98
N ALA A 134 -1.87 -10.95 -8.97
CA ALA A 134 -1.97 -12.40 -9.09
C ALA A 134 -0.59 -13.07 -9.20
N LEU A 135 0.30 -12.53 -10.04
CA LEU A 135 1.66 -13.03 -10.20
C LEU A 135 2.45 -12.92 -8.89
N ASN A 136 2.42 -11.77 -8.21
CA ASN A 136 3.15 -11.60 -6.95
C ASN A 136 2.61 -12.50 -5.83
N MET A 137 1.29 -12.66 -5.73
CA MET A 137 0.65 -13.55 -4.76
C MET A 137 0.99 -15.01 -5.05
N MET A 138 1.00 -15.41 -6.32
CA MET A 138 1.39 -16.76 -6.76
C MET A 138 2.85 -17.06 -6.41
N ILE A 139 3.78 -16.14 -6.72
CA ILE A 139 5.18 -16.24 -6.29
C ILE A 139 5.27 -16.37 -4.77
N GLY A 140 4.43 -15.64 -4.04
CA GLY A 140 4.37 -15.71 -2.59
C GLY A 140 3.83 -17.02 -2.01
N ILE A 141 2.95 -17.73 -2.72
CA ILE A 141 2.52 -19.08 -2.34
C ILE A 141 3.68 -20.08 -2.52
N LEU A 142 4.45 -19.92 -3.60
CA LEU A 142 5.57 -20.81 -3.94
C LEU A 142 6.82 -20.56 -3.09
N SER A 143 6.94 -19.39 -2.46
CA SER A 143 8.08 -18.99 -1.65
C SER A 143 7.77 -18.96 -0.16
N LYS A 144 8.46 -19.82 0.63
CA LYS A 144 8.33 -19.86 2.10
C LYS A 144 8.75 -18.57 2.81
N GLY A 145 9.43 -17.66 2.11
CA GLY A 145 9.89 -16.37 2.64
C GLY A 145 8.95 -15.21 2.37
N ILE A 146 7.75 -15.41 1.79
CA ILE A 146 6.86 -14.30 1.41
C ILE A 146 5.59 -14.24 2.26
N ASP A 147 5.20 -13.02 2.64
CA ASP A 147 3.97 -12.75 3.36
C ASP A 147 2.81 -12.21 2.53
N ASN A 148 2.03 -13.14 1.99
CA ASN A 148 0.81 -12.85 1.25
C ASN A 148 -0.28 -12.19 2.10
N TRP A 149 -0.37 -12.49 3.40
CA TRP A 149 -1.36 -11.83 4.27
C TRP A 149 -1.01 -10.36 4.47
N GLY A 150 0.27 -10.06 4.66
CA GLY A 150 0.74 -8.68 4.67
C GLY A 150 0.51 -7.97 3.33
N HIS A 151 0.73 -8.62 2.18
CA HIS A 151 0.42 -8.03 0.86
C HIS A 151 -1.06 -7.71 0.69
N LEU A 152 -1.93 -8.65 1.05
CA LEU A 152 -3.38 -8.47 1.00
C LEU A 152 -3.83 -7.33 1.93
N GLY A 153 -3.31 -7.29 3.16
CA GLY A 153 -3.64 -6.23 4.13
C GLY A 153 -3.19 -4.85 3.65
N GLY A 154 -2.01 -4.76 3.04
CA GLY A 154 -1.51 -3.54 2.44
C GLY A 154 -2.39 -3.05 1.30
N PHE A 155 -2.74 -3.94 0.37
CA PHE A 155 -3.64 -3.66 -0.75
C PHE A 155 -5.00 -3.14 -0.28
N LEU A 156 -5.65 -3.87 0.64
CA LEU A 156 -6.96 -3.47 1.18
C LEU A 156 -6.89 -2.15 1.97
N GLY A 157 -5.82 -1.93 2.73
CA GLY A 157 -5.58 -0.66 3.41
C GLY A 157 -5.46 0.52 2.44
N GLY A 158 -4.81 0.31 1.29
CA GLY A 158 -4.65 1.32 0.26
C GLY A 158 -5.95 1.63 -0.47
N VAL A 159 -6.71 0.57 -0.79
CA VAL A 159 -8.08 0.66 -1.32
C VAL A 159 -8.96 1.49 -0.38
N ALA A 160 -9.01 1.14 0.91
CA ALA A 160 -9.84 1.83 1.89
C ALA A 160 -9.43 3.31 2.07
N THR A 161 -8.13 3.58 2.15
CA THR A 161 -7.61 4.94 2.31
C THR A 161 -7.91 5.79 1.08
N SER A 162 -7.72 5.26 -0.13
CA SER A 162 -8.03 5.95 -1.38
C SER A 162 -9.54 6.13 -1.57
N TRP A 163 -10.35 5.18 -1.11
CA TRP A 163 -11.80 5.32 -1.12
C TRP A 163 -12.26 6.55 -0.32
N LEU A 164 -11.64 6.82 0.84
CA LEU A 164 -11.97 7.98 1.69
C LEU A 164 -11.29 9.29 1.24
N LEU A 165 -9.98 9.23 1.00
CA LEU A 165 -9.12 10.40 0.87
C LEU A 165 -8.60 10.61 -0.55
N GLY A 166 -8.67 9.59 -1.40
CA GLY A 166 -8.10 9.61 -2.74
C GLY A 166 -8.77 10.64 -3.66
N PRO A 167 -8.11 10.99 -4.78
CA PRO A 167 -8.60 12.00 -5.70
C PRO A 167 -9.98 11.62 -6.26
N ALA A 168 -10.82 12.64 -6.47
CA ALA A 168 -12.12 12.50 -7.12
C ALA A 168 -12.28 13.63 -8.13
N TRP A 169 -11.64 13.44 -9.28
CA TRP A 169 -11.58 14.44 -10.34
C TRP A 169 -12.94 14.58 -11.01
N LYS A 170 -13.39 15.83 -11.10
CA LYS A 170 -14.58 16.23 -11.86
C LYS A 170 -14.16 17.23 -12.92
N TYR A 171 -14.58 16.97 -14.16
CA TYR A 171 -14.37 17.92 -15.25
C TYR A 171 -15.14 19.22 -14.96
N LYS A 172 -14.47 20.37 -15.08
CA LYS A 172 -15.05 21.70 -14.87
C LYS A 172 -15.24 22.43 -16.18
N SER A 173 -14.15 22.61 -16.94
CA SER A 173 -14.15 23.40 -18.17
C SER A 173 -12.92 23.10 -19.02
N ARG A 174 -12.91 23.64 -20.24
CA ARG A 174 -11.70 23.73 -21.08
C ARG A 174 -11.16 25.15 -20.96
N SER A 175 -9.89 25.29 -20.60
CA SER A 175 -9.19 26.58 -20.60
C SER A 175 -9.12 27.16 -22.01
N ASN A 176 -8.90 28.47 -22.13
CA ASN A 176 -8.71 29.15 -23.41
C ASN A 176 -7.55 28.55 -24.23
N ASP A 177 -6.56 27.97 -23.56
CA ASP A 177 -5.41 27.30 -24.17
C ASP A 177 -5.69 25.84 -24.58
N GLY A 178 -6.95 25.39 -24.50
CA GLY A 178 -7.38 24.03 -24.85
C GLY A 178 -7.18 22.97 -23.76
N LYS A 179 -6.54 23.30 -22.64
CA LYS A 179 -6.32 22.37 -21.51
C LYS A 179 -7.61 22.07 -20.75
N LEU A 180 -7.86 20.79 -20.44
CA LEU A 180 -8.98 20.39 -19.58
C LEU A 180 -8.68 20.76 -18.13
N VAL A 181 -9.63 21.43 -17.47
CA VAL A 181 -9.55 21.81 -16.07
C VAL A 181 -10.40 20.85 -15.25
N PHE A 182 -9.76 20.20 -14.28
CA PHE A 182 -10.43 19.31 -13.33
C PHE A 182 -10.43 19.96 -11.94
N SER A 183 -11.54 19.80 -11.22
CA SER A 183 -11.57 20.02 -9.77
C SER A 183 -11.42 18.71 -9.04
N ASP A 184 -10.60 18.71 -8.00
CA ASP A 184 -10.39 17.58 -7.12
C ASP A 184 -10.96 17.86 -5.72
N SER A 185 -11.68 16.91 -5.15
CA SER A 185 -12.21 17.02 -3.78
C SER A 185 -12.31 15.64 -3.14
N ALA A 186 -11.65 15.46 -2.00
CA ALA A 186 -11.64 14.16 -1.33
C ALA A 186 -13.08 13.71 -0.93
N PRO A 187 -13.45 12.44 -1.13
CA PRO A 187 -14.77 11.90 -0.82
C PRO A 187 -15.25 12.17 0.60
N ILE A 188 -14.33 12.18 1.57
CA ILE A 188 -14.63 12.39 2.99
C ILE A 188 -15.42 13.68 3.25
N PHE A 189 -15.22 14.74 2.46
CA PHE A 189 -15.93 16.00 2.66
C PHE A 189 -17.43 15.87 2.35
N TYR A 190 -17.80 15.11 1.32
CA TYR A 190 -19.21 14.86 1.01
C TYR A 190 -19.92 14.06 2.11
N LEU A 191 -19.20 13.17 2.81
CA LEU A 191 -19.75 12.40 3.92
C LEU A 191 -19.96 13.25 5.18
N ILE A 192 -19.07 14.21 5.43
CA ILE A 192 -19.16 15.14 6.57
C ILE A 192 -20.29 16.15 6.34
N ASP A 193 -20.37 16.74 5.15
CA ASP A 193 -21.36 17.78 4.84
C ASP A 193 -22.78 17.22 4.83
N ARG A 194 -22.97 15.98 4.36
CA ARG A 194 -24.28 15.30 4.39
C ARG A 194 -24.81 15.11 5.82
N LYS A 195 -23.93 14.90 6.80
CA LYS A 195 -24.32 14.78 8.23
C LYS A 195 -24.66 16.11 8.89
N ARG A 196 -24.20 17.24 8.34
CA ARG A 196 -24.54 18.58 8.87
C ARG A 196 -25.87 19.12 8.32
N ALA A 197 -26.37 18.53 7.24
CA ALA A 197 -27.62 18.92 6.58
C ALA A 197 -28.85 18.13 7.06
N THR A 198 -28.67 17.22 8.03
CA THR A 198 -29.73 16.40 8.68
C THR A 198 -29.76 16.70 10.16
#